data_AF-A0A7V9IER2-F1
#
_entry.id   AF-A0A7V9IER2-F1
#
_cell.length_a   1.000
_cell.length_b   1.000
_cell.length_c   1.000
_cell.angle_alpha   90.00
_cell.angle_beta   90.00
_cell.angle_gamma   90.00
#
_symmetry.space_group_name_H-M   'P 1'
#
loop_
_entity.id
_entity.type
_entity.pdbx_description
1 polymer ?
#
loop_
_entity_poly.entity_id
_entity_poly.type
_entity_poly.pdbx_seq_one_letter_code
_entity_poly.pdbx_strand_id
1 'polypeptide(L)' 'MPQVLLQSLLDASREPLIAIDPALRIIAANPASVRAFSRANLALKDRRLSEVIRD' A
#
# COMPACT_ATOMS: atom_id res chain seq x y z
N MET A 1 -6.89 10.94 -13.14
CA MET A 1 -7.60 11.69 -12.09
C MET A 1 -7.98 10.86 -10.86
N PRO A 2 -8.50 9.61 -10.93
CA PRO A 2 -8.91 8.88 -9.72
C PRO A 2 -7.73 8.41 -8.84
N GLN A 3 -6.57 8.07 -9.43
CA GLN A 3 -5.40 7.61 -8.68
C GLN A 3 -4.83 8.67 -7.72
N VAL A 4 -4.91 9.95 -8.09
CA VAL A 4 -4.37 11.07 -7.29
C VAL A 4 -5.22 11.27 -6.04
N LEU A 5 -6.56 11.25 -6.19
CA LEU A 5 -7.47 11.36 -5.06
C LEU A 5 -7.30 10.19 -4.07
N LEU A 6 -7.20 8.96 -4.58
CA LEU A 6 -6.94 7.78 -3.75
C LEU A 6 -5.66 7.95 -2.93
N GLN A 7 -4.56 8.39 -3.56
CA GLN A 7 -3.30 8.58 -2.84
C GLN A 7 -3.42 9.68 -1.77
N SER A 8 -4.08 10.81 -2.07
CA SER A 8 -4.28 11.89 -1.10
C SER A 8 -5.11 11.46 0.11
N LEU A 9 -6.11 10.60 -0.08
CA LEU A 9 -6.91 10.05 1.03
C LEU A 9 -6.08 9.11 1.91
N LEU A 10 -5.24 8.27 1.30
CA LEU A 10 -4.36 7.36 2.03
C LEU A 10 -3.29 8.12 2.83
N ASP A 11 -2.70 9.16 2.23
CA ASP A 11 -1.64 9.97 2.84
C ASP A 11 -2.14 10.84 4.00
N ALA A 12 -3.44 11.14 4.06
CA ALA A 12 -4.06 11.86 5.17
C ALA A 12 -4.07 11.04 6.48
N SER A 13 -4.01 9.70 6.40
CA SER A 13 -3.95 8.83 7.57
C SER A 13 -2.54 8.66 8.11
N ARG A 14 -2.41 8.62 9.43
CA ARG A 14 -1.16 8.27 10.13
C ARG A 14 -1.00 6.78 10.37
N GLU A 15 -2.06 6.00 10.21
CA GLU A 15 -2.04 4.54 10.36
C GLU A 15 -1.65 3.87 9.04
N PRO A 16 -1.06 2.66 9.07
CA PRO A 16 -0.76 1.91 7.85
C PRO A 16 -2.03 1.57 7.06
N LEU A 17 -2.17 2.15 5.86
CA LEU A 17 -3.25 1.83 4.91
C LEU A 17 -2.68 1.29 3.58
N ILE A 18 -3.32 0.23 3.06
CA ILE A 18 -3.00 -0.39 1.77
C ILE A 18 -4.31 -0.54 1.00
N ALA A 19 -4.33 -0.04 -0.25
CA ALA A 19 -5.42 -0.30 -1.18
C ALA A 19 -5.03 -1.45 -2.12
N ILE A 20 -5.97 -2.37 -2.34
CA ILE A 20 -5.78 -3.53 -3.22
C ILE A 20 -6.84 -3.57 -4.32
N ASP A 21 -6.52 -4.24 -5.42
CA ASP A 21 -7.49 -4.60 -6.46
C ASP A 21 -8.17 -5.96 -6.15
N PRO A 22 -9.18 -6.37 -6.94
CA PRO A 22 -9.81 -7.69 -6.80
C PRO A 22 -8.88 -8.89 -7.02
N ALA A 23 -7.70 -8.69 -7.64
CA ALA A 23 -6.68 -9.72 -7.81
C ALA A 23 -5.71 -9.80 -6.61
N LEU A 24 -6.00 -9.05 -5.53
CA LEU A 24 -5.20 -8.95 -4.31
C LEU A 24 -3.80 -8.35 -4.55
N ARG A 25 -3.66 -7.49 -5.57
CA ARG A 25 -2.45 -6.72 -5.81
C ARG A 25 -2.56 -5.33 -5.19
N ILE A 26 -1.46 -4.86 -4.64
CA ILE A 26 -1.38 -3.52 -4.03
C ILE A 26 -1.37 -2.46 -5.14
N ILE A 27 -2.38 -1.60 -5.14
CA ILE A 27 -2.52 -0.51 -6.11
C ILE A 27 -2.09 0.86 -5.56
N ALA A 28 -2.10 1.01 -4.23
CA ALA A 28 -1.61 2.18 -3.51
C ALA A 28 -1.32 1.83 -2.05
N ALA A 29 -0.39 2.57 -1.45
CA ALA A 29 -0.05 2.47 -0.04
C ALA A 29 0.42 3.84 0.46
N ASN A 30 0.13 4.16 1.72
CA ASN A 30 0.64 5.38 2.33
C ASN A 30 2.06 5.20 2.92
N PRO A 31 2.77 6.28 3.26
CA PRO A 31 4.11 6.19 3.85
C PRO A 31 4.18 5.36 5.15
N ALA A 32 3.10 5.35 5.95
CA ALA A 32 3.04 4.52 7.16
C ALA A 32 3.10 3.02 6.82
N SER A 33 2.36 2.57 5.80
CA SER A 33 2.45 1.21 5.28
C SER A 33 3.82 0.87 4.71
N VAL A 34 4.46 1.80 3.98
CA VAL A 34 5.82 1.57 3.48
C VAL A 34 6.78 1.31 4.64
N ARG A 35 6.71 2.10 5.71
CA ARG A 35 7.56 1.88 6.89
C ARG A 35 7.26 0.57 7.62
N ALA A 36 5.99 0.20 7.71
CA ALA A 36 5.56 -1.01 8.42
C ALA A 36 5.89 -2.30 7.65
N PHE A 37 5.78 -2.28 6.31
CA PHE A 37 5.76 -3.50 5.51
C PHE A 37 6.80 -3.57 4.37
N SER A 38 7.46 -2.46 4.01
CA SER A 38 8.54 -2.52 3.01
C SER A 38 9.78 -3.16 3.62
N ARG A 39 10.00 -4.42 3.28
CA ARG A 39 11.26 -5.12 3.58
C ARG A 39 12.27 -4.83 2.47
N ALA A 40 13.53 -4.62 2.86
CA ALA A 40 14.65 -4.41 1.94
C ALA A 40 14.44 -3.27 0.92
N ASN A 41 13.68 -2.23 1.32
CA ASN A 41 13.37 -1.07 0.48
C ASN A 41 12.61 -1.43 -0.81
N LEU A 42 11.91 -2.57 -0.84
CA LEU A 42 11.12 -2.99 -1.98
C LEU A 42 9.83 -2.17 -2.07
N ALA A 43 9.49 -1.75 -3.28
CA ALA A 43 8.21 -1.12 -3.56
C ALA A 43 7.05 -2.07 -3.21
N LEU A 44 6.01 -1.53 -2.55
CA LEU A 44 4.81 -2.31 -2.25
C LEU A 44 3.87 -2.43 -3.45
N LYS A 45 3.89 -1.43 -4.35
CA LYS A 45 3.01 -1.38 -5.51
C LYS A 45 3.21 -2.60 -6.41
N ASP A 46 2.12 -3.11 -6.97
CA ASP A 46 2.02 -4.27 -7.87
C ASP A 46 2.35 -5.63 -7.26
N ARG A 47 2.85 -5.67 -6.01
CA ARG A 47 3.05 -6.89 -5.25
C ARG A 47 1.72 -7.47 -4.78
N ARG A 48 1.68 -8.79 -4.61
CA ARG A 48 0.51 -9.47 -4.04
C ARG A 48 0.48 -9.27 -2.53
N LEU A 49 -0.69 -9.00 -1.95
CA LEU A 49 -0.85 -8.72 -0.52
C LEU A 49 -0.24 -9.82 0.37
N SER A 50 -0.40 -11.08 -0.02
CA SER A 50 0.14 -12.26 0.69
C SER A 50 1.67 -12.33 0.73
N GLU A 51 2.38 -11.60 -0.14
CA GLU A 51 3.84 -11.54 -0.11
C GLU A 51 4.35 -10.51 0.90
N VAL A 52 3.46 -9.61 1.34
CA VAL A 52 3.75 -8.44 2.16
C VAL A 52 3.30 -8.66 3.60
N ILE A 53 2.07 -9.15 3.80
CA ILE A 53 1.53 -9.48 5.12
C ILE A 53 1.81 -10.96 5.40
N ARG A 54 2.50 -11.25 6.51
CA ARG A 54 2.69 -12.60 7.05
C ARG A 54 2.22 -12.57 8.50
N ASP A 55 1.47 -13.60 8.91
CA ASP A 55 1.19 -13.87 10.33
C ASP A 55 2.49 -13.99 11.14
#